data_AF-A0A3C0EVD1-F1
#
_entry.id   AF-A0A3C0EVD1-F1
#
_cell.length_a   1.000
_cell.length_b   1.000
_cell.length_c   1.000
_cell.angle_alpha   90.00
_cell.angle_beta   90.00
_cell.angle_gamma   90.00
#
_symmetry.space_group_name_H-M   'P 1'
#
loop_
_entity.id
_entity.type
_entity.pdbx_description
1 polymer ?
#
loop_
_entity_poly.entity_id
_entity_poly.type
_entity_poly.pdbx_seq_one_letter_code
_entity_poly.pdbx_strand_id
1 'polypeptide(L)' 'VIGISDVDLQPCGGTHVKTTAEIGRVRIGKIENKGKHNRRINVHLEE' A
#
# COMPACT_ATOMS: atom_id res chain seq x y z
N VAL A 1 -6.55 -8.11 12.87
CA VAL A 1 -6.70 -6.72 12.39
C VAL A 1 -5.35 -6.04 12.52
N ILE A 2 -4.97 -5.24 11.53
CA ILE A 2 -3.71 -4.50 11.49
C ILE A 2 -4.07 -3.03 11.31
N GLY A 3 -3.41 -2.15 12.07
CA GLY A 3 -3.66 -0.72 12.04
C GLY A 3 -2.38 0.07 11.90
N ILE A 4 -2.44 1.12 11.07
CA ILE A 4 -1.45 2.19 11.01
C ILE A 4 -2.12 3.41 11.63
N SER A 5 -1.59 3.88 12.77
CA SER A 5 -2.19 4.94 13.58
C SER A 5 -2.64 6.14 12.75
N ASP A 6 -3.90 6.53 12.93
CA ASP A 6 -4.57 7.67 12.26
C ASP A 6 -4.63 7.61 10.72
N VAL A 7 -4.18 6.51 10.10
CA VAL A 7 -4.14 6.34 8.64
C VAL A 7 -5.12 5.28 8.16
N ASP A 8 -5.01 4.05 8.65
CA ASP A 8 -5.81 2.92 8.14
C ASP A 8 -5.94 1.77 9.14
N LEU A 9 -7.04 1.03 9.06
CA LEU A 9 -7.34 -0.13 9.89
C LEU A 9 -7.97 -1.24 9.04
N GLN A 10 -7.29 -2.37 8.90
CA GLN A 10 -7.69 -3.44 7.99
C GLN A 10 -7.78 -4.82 8.68
N PRO A 11 -8.79 -5.64 8.34
CA PRO A 11 -8.85 -7.03 8.77
C PRO A 11 -7.90 -7.91 7.92
N CYS A 12 -6.59 -7.80 8.17
CA CYS A 12 -5.56 -8.61 7.53
C CYS A 12 -5.02 -9.70 8.48
N GLY A 13 -4.61 -10.84 7.92
CA GLY A 13 -3.99 -11.99 8.62
C GLY A 13 -2.59 -12.36 8.12
N GLY A 14 -1.93 -11.49 7.34
CA GLY A 14 -0.57 -11.70 6.85
C GLY A 14 0.52 -11.29 7.85
N THR A 15 1.78 -11.50 7.48
CA THR A 15 2.94 -11.00 8.23
C THR A 15 3.21 -9.55 7.84
N HIS A 16 3.35 -8.67 8.83
CA HIS A 16 3.62 -7.25 8.64
C HIS A 16 4.95 -6.84 9.27
N VAL A 17 5.57 -5.81 8.70
CA VAL A 17 6.67 -5.07 9.33
C VAL A 17 6.19 -4.34 10.57
N LYS A 18 7.10 -4.00 11.47
CA LYS A 18 6.74 -3.34 12.74
C LYS A 18 6.42 -1.85 12.55
N THR A 19 7.09 -1.21 11.59
CA THR A 19 6.97 0.22 11.30
C THR A 19 6.94 0.49 9.80
N THR A 20 6.30 1.58 9.37
CA THR A 20 6.27 1.98 7.94
C THR A 20 7.64 2.33 7.39
N ALA A 21 8.58 2.75 8.24
CA ALA A 21 9.96 3.08 7.85
C ALA A 21 10.74 1.87 7.31
N GLU A 22 10.41 0.65 7.73
CA GLU A 22 11.04 -0.58 7.23
C GLU A 22 10.74 -0.86 5.74
N ILE A 23 9.67 -0.27 5.19
CA ILE A 23 9.32 -0.41 3.77
C ILE A 23 10.27 0.41 2.88
N GLY A 24 10.85 1.50 3.42
CA GLY A 24 11.69 2.41 2.66
C GLY A 24 10.91 3.33 1.72
N ARG A 25 11.57 3.77 0.64
CA ARG A 25 10.96 4.66 -0.36
C ARG A 25 10.03 3.87 -1.27
N VAL A 26 8.98 4.55 -1.72
CA VAL A 26 7.94 3.96 -2.57
C VAL A 26 7.63 4.92 -3.70
N ARG A 27 7.57 4.42 -4.93
CA ARG A 27 7.17 5.19 -6.11
C ARG A 27 5.92 4.64 -6.77
N ILE A 28 5.10 5.56 -7.28
CA ILE A 28 3.96 5.20 -8.13
C ILE A 28 4.49 4.87 -9.53
N GLY A 29 4.18 3.66 -9.99
CA GLY A 29 4.47 3.22 -11.35
C GLY A 29 3.33 3.57 -12.31
N LYS A 30 2.96 2.59 -13.15
CA LYS A 30 1.87 2.74 -14.10
C LYS A 30 0.52 2.86 -13.38
N ILE A 31 -0.29 3.84 -13.76
CA ILE A 31 -1.70 3.92 -13.36
C ILE A 31 -2.58 3.56 -14.56
N GLU A 32 -3.47 2.60 -14.38
CA GLU A 32 -4.35 2.11 -15.45
C GLU A 32 -5.82 2.35 -15.11
N ASN A 33 -6.60 2.78 -16.09
CA ASN A 33 -8.06 2.81 -15.98
C ASN A 33 -8.61 1.38 -16.14
N LYS A 34 -9.41 0.92 -15.19
CA LYS A 34 -10.08 -0.40 -15.20
C LYS A 34 -11.62 -0.28 -15.15
N GLY A 35 -12.15 0.84 -15.62
CA GLY A 35 -13.57 1.13 -15.68
C GLY A 35 -13.93 2.48 -15.04
N LYS A 36 -15.22 2.83 -15.09
CA LYS A 36 -15.73 4.16 -14.70
C LYS A 36 -15.28 4.64 -13.31
N HIS A 37 -15.16 3.73 -12.33
CA HIS A 37 -14.81 4.06 -10.95
C HIS A 37 -13.49 3.43 -10.46
N ASN A 38 -12.87 2.58 -11.28
CA ASN A 38 -11.73 1.78 -10.85
C ASN A 38 -10.44 2.21 -11.53
N ARG A 39 -9.44 2.54 -10.73
CA ARG A 39 -8.06 2.75 -11.20
C ARG A 39 -7.17 1.70 -10.54
N ARG A 40 -6.33 1.05 -11.33
CA ARG A 40 -5.28 0.17 -10.82
C ARG A 40 -3.99 0.96 -10.72
N ILE A 41 -3.46 1.06 -9.51
CA ILE A 41 -2.21 1.77 -9.23
C ILE A 41 -1.14 0.69 -8.98
N ASN A 42 -0.09 0.68 -9.79
CA ASN A 42 1.07 -0.18 -9.56
C ASN A 42 2.07 0.60 -8.69
N VAL A 43 2.57 -0.04 -7.65
CA VAL A 43 3.50 0.54 -6.68
C VAL A 43 4.82 -0.21 -6.75
N HIS A 44 5.94 0.51 -6.72
CA HIS A 44 7.26 -0.09 -6.65
C HIS A 44 7.94 0.30 -5.34
N LEU A 45 8.58 -0.69 -4.72
CA LEU A 45 9.49 -0.48 -3.60
C LEU A 45 10.85 -0.08 -4.18
N GLU A 46 11.43 0.98 -3.63
CA GLU A 46 12.79 1.41 -3.96
C GLU A 46 13.76 0.86 -2.91
N GLU A 47 15.01 0.69 -3.31
CA GLU A 47 16.12 0.30 -2.42
C GLU A 47 16.60 1.48 -1.57
#